data_AF-A0A2V2BX99-F1
#
_entry.id   AF-A0A2V2BX99-F1
#
_cell.length_a   1.000
_cell.length_b   1.000
_cell.length_c   1.000
_cell.angle_alpha   90.00
_cell.angle_beta   90.00
_cell.angle_gamma   90.00
#
_symmetry.space_group_name_H-M   'P 1'
#
loop_
_entity.id
_entity.type
_entity.pdbx_description
1 polymer ?
#
loop_
_entity_poly.entity_id
_entity_poly.type
_entity_poly.pdbx_seq_one_letter_code
_entity_poly.pdbx_strand_id
1 'polypeptide(L)'
;MKKLFGIFLLSAVLACGLYAAPARGTADYYVQNSARYEGKNIKVFVTGVEQSNKVAPDGYVAYEAYTASGKIYFIVPQKSAQKFFNFAPKLSANSKNTKSYSGIFKKVKLGDEPVWGMVLK
;
A
#
# COMPACT_ATOMS: atom_id res chain seq x y z
N MET A 1 -1.21 -58.73 -11.08
CA MET A 1 -1.89 -57.52 -10.59
C MET A 1 -0.83 -56.49 -10.15
N LYS A 2 -0.34 -55.65 -11.06
CA LYS A 2 0.58 -54.55 -10.73
C LYS A 2 -0.26 -53.32 -10.37
N LYS A 3 -0.52 -53.12 -9.08
CA LYS A 3 -1.31 -51.99 -8.58
C LYS A 3 -0.44 -50.75 -8.51
N LEU A 4 -0.93 -49.70 -9.16
CA LEU A 4 -0.37 -48.37 -9.30
C LEU A 4 -0.05 -47.76 -7.93
N PHE A 5 1.23 -47.77 -7.56
CA PHE A 5 1.76 -46.91 -6.51
C PHE A 5 2.39 -45.69 -7.19
N GLY A 6 1.99 -44.48 -6.77
CA GLY A 6 2.88 -43.33 -6.84
C GLY A 6 2.43 -42.08 -7.60
N ILE A 7 1.17 -41.94 -8.01
CA ILE A 7 0.64 -40.65 -8.53
C ILE A 7 -0.35 -40.02 -7.55
N PHE A 8 -0.02 -40.08 -6.26
CA PHE A 8 -0.80 -39.40 -5.21
C PHE A 8 0.11 -38.53 -4.34
N LEU A 9 1.04 -37.84 -4.98
CA LEU A 9 1.97 -36.90 -4.35
C LEU A 9 2.19 -35.65 -5.23
N LEU A 10 1.19 -35.30 -6.04
CA LEU A 10 1.27 -34.13 -6.94
C LEU A 10 0.01 -33.24 -6.91
N SER A 11 -0.81 -33.34 -5.88
CA SER A 11 -2.05 -32.56 -5.74
C SER A 11 -2.13 -31.71 -4.46
N ALA A 12 -1.15 -31.81 -3.56
CA ALA A 12 -1.16 -31.05 -2.30
C ALA A 12 -0.45 -29.68 -2.35
N VAL A 13 0.36 -29.39 -3.38
CA VAL A 13 1.16 -28.15 -3.45
C VAL A 13 0.40 -26.99 -4.10
N LEU A 14 -0.68 -27.26 -4.83
CA LEU A 14 -1.41 -26.23 -5.57
C LEU A 14 -2.54 -25.53 -4.79
N ALA A 15 -2.85 -26.00 -3.57
CA ALA A 15 -3.94 -25.44 -2.76
C ALA A 15 -3.51 -24.34 -1.76
N CYS A 16 -2.22 -23.99 -1.66
CA CYS A 16 -1.75 -22.89 -0.81
C CYS A 16 -1.50 -21.57 -1.55
N GLY A 17 -1.75 -21.51 -2.87
CA GLY A 17 -1.46 -20.34 -3.70
C GLY A 17 -2.59 -19.30 -3.80
N LEU A 18 -3.81 -19.63 -3.35
CA LEU A 18 -4.96 -18.72 -3.35
C LEU A 18 -5.03 -17.93 -2.04
N TYR A 19 -3.94 -17.22 -1.71
CA TYR A 19 -4.09 -16.04 -0.86
C TYR A 19 -4.84 -15.01 -1.70
N ALA A 20 -6.17 -15.03 -1.59
CA ALA A 20 -7.03 -13.96 -2.03
C ALA A 20 -6.39 -12.66 -1.52
N ALA A 21 -5.91 -11.82 -2.45
CA ALA A 21 -5.40 -10.51 -2.12
C ALA A 21 -6.47 -9.83 -1.24
N PRO A 22 -6.16 -9.46 0.02
CA PRO A 22 -7.19 -8.98 0.92
C PRO A 22 -7.79 -7.71 0.31
N ALA A 23 -9.01 -7.87 -0.19
CA ALA A 23 -9.85 -6.77 -0.57
C ALA A 23 -10.03 -5.91 0.70
N ARG A 24 -9.64 -4.63 0.59
CA ARG A 24 -10.01 -3.53 1.51
C ARG A 24 -9.24 -3.41 2.83
N GLY A 25 -7.98 -3.85 2.90
CA GLY A 25 -7.10 -3.60 4.06
C GLY A 25 -5.72 -3.02 3.70
N THR A 26 -5.63 -2.12 2.72
CA THR A 26 -4.38 -1.95 1.96
C THR A 26 -3.22 -1.32 2.70
N ALA A 27 -3.39 -0.41 3.67
CA ALA A 27 -2.21 0.20 4.32
C ALA A 27 -1.53 -0.79 5.29
N ASP A 28 -2.26 -1.25 6.31
CA ASP A 28 -1.70 -2.07 7.38
C ASP A 28 -1.18 -3.41 6.87
N TYR A 29 -1.82 -4.00 5.87
CA TYR A 29 -1.34 -5.25 5.26
C TYR A 29 0.06 -5.10 4.64
N TYR A 30 0.32 -4.01 3.93
CA TYR A 30 1.65 -3.75 3.35
C TYR A 30 2.68 -3.44 4.44
N VAL A 31 2.29 -2.71 5.49
CA VAL A 31 3.19 -2.39 6.62
C VAL A 31 3.58 -3.66 7.39
N GLN A 32 2.61 -4.51 7.73
CA GLN A 32 2.84 -5.79 8.44
C GLN A 32 3.70 -6.75 7.61
N ASN A 33 3.60 -6.72 6.29
CA ASN A 33 4.37 -7.56 5.37
C ASN A 33 5.46 -6.77 4.63
N SER A 34 6.04 -5.76 5.28
CA SER A 34 6.88 -4.77 4.61
C SER A 34 8.04 -5.36 3.80
N ALA A 35 8.75 -6.36 4.34
CA ALA A 35 9.83 -7.06 3.64
C ALA A 35 9.38 -7.74 2.33
N ARG A 36 8.12 -8.19 2.23
CA ARG A 36 7.57 -8.82 1.02
C ARG A 36 7.30 -7.80 -0.09
N TYR A 37 6.99 -6.56 0.27
CA TYR A 37 6.49 -5.53 -0.64
C TYR A 37 7.48 -4.40 -0.88
N GLU A 38 8.59 -4.34 -0.15
CA GLU A 38 9.64 -3.36 -0.38
C GLU A 38 10.12 -3.35 -1.84
N GLY A 39 10.18 -2.15 -2.43
CA GLY A 39 10.55 -1.93 -3.83
C GLY A 39 9.47 -2.29 -4.84
N LYS A 40 8.33 -2.87 -4.44
CA LYS A 40 7.26 -3.28 -5.35
C LYS A 40 6.27 -2.15 -5.60
N ASN A 41 5.66 -2.19 -6.79
CA ASN A 41 4.51 -1.35 -7.09
C ASN A 41 3.28 -1.94 -6.39
N ILE A 42 2.71 -1.17 -5.47
CA ILE A 42 1.50 -1.54 -4.72
C ILE A 42 0.35 -0.62 -5.11
N LYS A 43 -0.88 -1.07 -4.89
CA LYS A 43 -2.09 -0.25 -5.07
C LYS A 43 -2.78 -0.08 -3.72
N VAL A 44 -2.96 1.16 -3.29
CA VAL A 44 -3.61 1.51 -2.02
C VAL A 44 -4.95 2.17 -2.31
N PHE A 45 -6.00 1.69 -1.67
CA PHE A 45 -7.33 2.29 -1.71
C PHE A 45 -7.50 3.21 -0.50
N VAL A 46 -7.63 4.51 -0.75
CA VAL A 46 -7.69 5.54 0.28
C VAL A 46 -9.10 6.09 0.40
N THR A 47 -9.51 6.29 1.64
CA THR A 47 -10.75 6.97 2.02
C THR A 47 -10.52 8.44 2.31
N GLY A 48 -9.29 8.86 2.60
CA GLY A 48 -8.91 10.27 2.71
C GLY A 48 -7.41 10.50 2.74
N VAL A 49 -7.01 11.75 2.53
CA VAL A 49 -5.61 12.18 2.48
C VAL A 49 -5.51 13.53 3.16
N GLU A 50 -4.54 13.69 4.07
CA GLU A 50 -4.20 14.95 4.71
C GLU A 50 -2.71 15.22 4.54
N GLN A 51 -2.30 16.47 4.39
CA GLN A 51 -0.87 16.77 4.36
C GLN A 51 -0.27 16.48 5.74
N SER A 52 0.83 15.74 5.76
CA SER A 52 1.52 15.37 7.00
C SER A 52 2.25 16.57 7.57
N ASN A 53 2.27 16.67 8.90
CA ASN A 53 3.11 17.65 9.62
C ASN A 53 4.59 17.21 9.70
N LYS A 54 4.93 16.02 9.21
CA LYS A 54 6.31 15.51 9.20
C LYS A 54 7.12 16.12 8.05
N VAL A 55 8.40 16.38 8.30
CA VAL A 55 9.34 16.90 7.30
C VAL A 55 9.60 15.82 6.24
N ALA A 56 9.21 16.09 4.99
CA ALA A 56 9.48 15.19 3.87
C ALA A 56 10.91 15.38 3.32
N PRO A 57 11.47 14.40 2.59
CA PRO A 57 12.73 14.58 1.87
C PRO A 57 12.66 15.74 0.86
N ASP A 58 13.80 16.35 0.57
CA ASP A 58 13.90 17.48 -0.37
C ASP A 58 13.23 17.18 -1.72
N GLY A 59 12.39 18.13 -2.17
CA GLY A 59 11.63 18.01 -3.41
C GLY A 59 10.36 17.14 -3.31
N TYR A 60 10.04 16.62 -2.14
CA TYR A 60 8.83 15.85 -1.87
C TYR A 60 7.93 16.51 -0.82
N VAL A 61 6.67 16.11 -0.82
CA VAL A 61 5.67 16.42 0.20
C VAL A 61 5.12 15.10 0.74
N ALA A 62 4.96 15.01 2.05
CA ALA A 62 4.38 13.85 2.71
C ALA A 62 2.90 14.08 3.00
N TYR A 63 2.09 13.06 2.75
CA TYR A 63 0.67 13.04 3.08
C TYR A 63 0.36 11.80 3.91
N GLU A 64 -0.52 11.94 4.90
CA GLU A 64 -1.12 10.83 5.61
C GLU A 64 -2.33 10.35 4.80
N ALA A 65 -2.24 9.14 4.23
CA ALA A 65 -3.31 8.53 3.46
C ALA A 65 -4.04 7.50 4.32
N TYR A 66 -5.30 7.80 4.63
CA TYR A 66 -6.18 6.95 5.42
C TYR A 66 -6.87 5.93 4.51
N THR A 67 -6.91 4.69 4.99
CA THR A 67 -7.56 3.55 4.34
C THR A 67 -8.62 2.98 5.29
N ALA A 68 -9.39 1.99 4.83
CA ALA A 68 -10.37 1.31 5.69
C ALA A 68 -9.74 0.62 6.91
N SER A 69 -8.45 0.30 6.88
CA SER A 69 -7.78 -0.51 7.90
C SER A 69 -6.53 0.14 8.46
N GLY A 70 -6.41 1.47 8.46
CA GLY A 70 -5.22 2.17 8.96
C GLY A 70 -4.69 3.22 8.00
N LYS A 71 -3.43 3.63 8.17
CA LYS A 71 -2.83 4.73 7.40
C LYS A 71 -1.47 4.38 6.82
N ILE A 72 -1.15 4.96 5.66
CA ILE A 72 0.17 4.87 5.02
C ILE A 72 0.62 6.27 4.59
N TYR A 73 1.92 6.52 4.63
CA TYR A 73 2.46 7.79 4.13
C TYR A 73 2.56 7.78 2.61
N PHE A 74 2.02 8.79 1.95
CA PHE A 74 2.25 9.06 0.53
C PHE A 74 3.33 10.13 0.38
N ILE A 75 4.38 9.80 -0.37
CA ILE A 75 5.54 10.66 -0.58
C ILE A 75 5.51 11.06 -2.04
N VAL A 76 5.26 12.34 -2.30
CA VAL A 76 4.88 12.81 -3.63
C VAL A 76 5.80 13.94 -4.04
N PRO A 77 6.35 13.93 -5.27
CA PRO A 77 7.13 15.05 -5.76
C PRO A 77 6.32 16.35 -5.65
N GLN A 78 6.91 17.41 -5.11
CA GLN A 78 6.21 18.68 -4.87
C GLN A 78 5.56 19.23 -6.15
N LYS A 79 6.23 19.05 -7.31
CA LYS A 79 5.74 19.46 -8.63
C LYS A 79 4.48 18.71 -9.10
N SER A 80 4.24 17.50 -8.59
CA SER A 80 3.08 16.67 -8.95
C SER A 80 2.03 16.57 -7.85
N ALA A 81 2.33 17.04 -6.63
CA ALA A 81 1.42 16.99 -5.48
C ALA A 81 0.02 17.55 -5.78
N GLN A 82 -0.05 18.69 -6.46
CA GLN A 82 -1.33 19.28 -6.90
C GLN A 82 -2.09 18.37 -7.86
N LYS A 83 -1.42 17.63 -8.76
CA LYS A 83 -2.10 16.69 -9.68
C LYS A 83 -2.73 15.51 -8.93
N PHE A 84 -2.08 15.03 -7.87
CA PHE A 84 -2.57 13.89 -7.09
C PHE A 84 -3.70 14.25 -6.13
N PHE A 85 -3.62 15.45 -5.53
CA PHE A 85 -4.50 15.85 -4.43
C PHE A 85 -5.12 17.24 -4.61
N ASN A 86 -5.32 17.70 -5.86
CA ASN A 86 -5.99 18.97 -6.19
C ASN A 86 -7.37 19.18 -5.55
N PHE A 87 -7.91 18.18 -4.84
CA PHE A 87 -9.32 18.09 -4.46
C PHE A 87 -9.60 17.21 -3.22
N ALA A 88 -8.83 17.31 -2.14
CA ALA A 88 -9.19 16.55 -0.92
C ALA A 88 -9.14 17.40 0.36
N PRO A 89 -10.07 18.35 0.56
CA PRO A 89 -10.49 18.65 1.92
C PRO A 89 -11.13 17.38 2.48
N LYS A 90 -10.58 16.82 3.58
CA LYS A 90 -11.12 15.72 4.40
C LYS A 90 -12.16 14.85 3.68
N LEU A 91 -11.72 13.88 2.88
CA LEU A 91 -12.63 12.82 2.49
C LEU A 91 -12.95 12.04 3.77
N SER A 92 -14.22 12.02 4.17
CA SER A 92 -14.62 11.35 5.40
C SER A 92 -14.28 9.87 5.32
N ALA A 93 -13.92 9.24 6.44
CA ALA A 93 -13.60 7.82 6.50
C ALA A 93 -14.73 6.90 5.97
N ASN A 94 -15.96 7.43 5.86
CA ASN A 94 -17.15 6.77 5.32
C ASN A 94 -17.53 7.21 3.89
N SER A 95 -16.64 7.91 3.19
CA SER A 95 -16.81 8.29 1.80
C SER A 95 -16.94 7.03 0.92
N LYS A 96 -18.10 6.86 0.26
CA LYS A 96 -18.28 5.89 -0.84
C LYS A 96 -17.30 6.13 -2.00
N ASN A 97 -16.61 7.27 -2.02
CA ASN A 97 -15.62 7.65 -3.02
C ASN A 97 -14.21 7.26 -2.54
N THR A 98 -13.95 5.95 -2.51
CA THR A 98 -12.59 5.42 -2.32
C THR A 98 -11.78 5.64 -3.60
N LYS A 99 -10.65 6.35 -3.54
CA LYS A 99 -9.72 6.47 -4.67
C LYS A 99 -8.59 5.47 -4.52
N SER A 100 -8.10 4.91 -5.63
CA SER A 100 -6.91 4.05 -5.60
C SER A 100 -5.69 4.78 -6.15
N TYR A 101 -4.57 4.66 -5.47
CA TYR A 101 -3.27 5.17 -5.91
C TYR A 101 -2.28 4.02 -6.04
N SER A 102 -1.43 4.07 -7.06
CA SER A 102 -0.36 3.09 -7.26
C SER A 102 1.00 3.78 -7.13
N GLY A 103 1.95 3.10 -6.51
CA GLY A 103 3.28 3.65 -6.29
C GLY A 103 4.26 2.63 -5.73
N ILE A 104 5.51 3.05 -5.53
CA ILE A 104 6.56 2.18 -5.01
C ILE A 104 6.49 2.16 -3.49
N PHE A 105 6.27 0.99 -2.90
CA PHE A 105 6.32 0.81 -1.46
C PHE A 105 7.78 0.72 -0.99
N LYS A 106 8.18 1.58 -0.06
CA LYS A 106 9.53 1.56 0.49
C LYS A 106 9.60 2.24 1.85
N LYS A 107 10.70 2.01 2.56
CA LYS A 107 11.03 2.75 3.76
C LYS A 107 11.55 4.14 3.37
N VAL A 108 11.02 5.18 3.99
CA VAL A 108 11.39 6.58 3.77
C VAL A 108 11.66 7.24 5.11
N LYS A 109 12.55 8.24 5.12
CA LYS A 109 12.81 9.05 6.30
C LYS A 109 11.91 10.29 6.24
N LEU A 110 11.07 10.48 7.26
CA LEU A 110 10.31 11.71 7.46
C LEU A 110 10.84 12.41 8.73
N GLY A 111 11.60 13.48 8.56
CA GLY A 111 12.41 14.07 9.63
C GLY A 111 13.45 13.06 10.12
N ASP A 112 13.39 12.70 11.40
CA ASP A 112 14.24 11.66 12.00
C ASP A 112 13.60 10.28 12.07
N GLU A 113 12.34 10.16 11.66
CA GLU A 113 11.59 8.90 11.78
C GLU A 113 11.61 8.11 10.46
N PRO A 114 12.06 6.84 10.50
CA PRO A 114 11.88 5.94 9.37
C PRO A 114 10.45 5.39 9.35
N VAL A 115 9.72 5.63 8.27
CA VAL A 115 8.35 5.13 8.08
C VAL A 115 8.25 4.32 6.79
N TRP A 116 7.33 3.35 6.78
CA TRP A 116 6.93 2.70 5.55
C TRP A 116 5.90 3.56 4.81
N GLY A 117 6.15 3.81 3.53
CA GLY A 117 5.31 4.66 2.72
C GLY A 117 5.28 4.24 1.26
N MET A 118 4.41 4.91 0.51
CA MET A 118 4.28 4.76 -0.93
C MET A 118 4.80 6.02 -1.61
N VAL A 119 5.79 5.87 -2.48
CA VAL A 119 6.27 6.95 -3.34
C VAL A 119 5.43 6.98 -4.60
N LEU A 120 4.73 8.09 -4.83
CA LEU A 120 3.97 8.34 -6.06
C LEU A 120 4.90 8.98 -7.10
N LYS A 121 4.77 8.58 -8.36
CA LYS A 121 5.52 9.14 -9.50
C LYS A 121 4.59 9.95 -10.38
#